data_AF-A0A0Q5BQP5-F1
#
_entry.id   AF-A0A0Q5BQP5-F1
#
_cell.length_a   1.000
_cell.length_b   1.000
_cell.length_c   1.000
_cell.angle_alpha   90.00
_cell.angle_beta   90.00
_cell.angle_gamma   90.00
#
_symmetry.space_group_name_H-M   'P 1'
#
loop_
_entity.id
_entity.type
_entity.pdbx_description
1 polymer ?
#
loop_
_entity_poly.entity_id
_entity_poly.type
_entity_poly.pdbx_seq_one_letter_code
_entity_poly.pdbx_strand_id
1 'polypeptide(L)'
;MDTRARIITGGLRAAVVLSITAAGVLVGAGPAAAGEKDGIPANGGTVEVDFGPESAGRLAVAGFQVPGSAGSVGWTTTTLDADGTGTLTTYSGPVDVYLTDPENPRDDPPATVYEVAAYRGETVTWTIDADTYEETLVGEAPIPTAPSLEALENGGLIAVGDYDLAPAQYESGVAFDLTVSGLQFSDETPGDLDGLAVTSYIYSEPTQIGTSVIAGGAYTQTIPAEYTDEPHTYASFDEYGRLIAAASLDGGAPGEGPAVPPTAEPTPTAAPTPTGTPTAAPTPIATSAPAPATPTAAPSPTETPTAVAGAPRDTTGRGTLASTGADASGLALGGAALLLAGAVSLVAVKRRTSRA
;
A
#
# COMPACT_ATOMS: atom_id res chain seq x y z
N MET A 1 34.82 -5.99 -20.67
CA MET A 1 34.32 -5.12 -19.59
C MET A 1 32.86 -5.49 -19.45
N ASP A 2 32.49 -6.13 -18.34
CA ASP A 2 31.13 -6.61 -18.11
C ASP A 2 30.24 -5.44 -17.65
N THR A 3 29.42 -4.93 -18.55
CA THR A 3 28.35 -3.97 -18.26
C THR A 3 27.26 -4.69 -17.48
N ARG A 4 27.25 -4.55 -16.15
CA ARG A 4 26.14 -5.06 -15.32
C ARG A 4 25.08 -3.99 -15.19
N ALA A 5 24.11 -4.05 -16.09
CA ALA A 5 22.91 -3.25 -15.97
C ALA A 5 22.18 -3.62 -14.67
N ARG A 6 21.83 -2.61 -13.86
CA ARG A 6 21.15 -2.83 -12.57
C ARG A 6 19.63 -2.85 -12.74
N ILE A 7 18.91 -3.32 -11.73
CA ILE A 7 17.53 -3.82 -11.86
C ILE A 7 16.65 -3.01 -10.92
N ILE A 8 15.67 -2.30 -11.48
CA ILE A 8 14.46 -1.89 -10.78
C ILE A 8 13.80 -3.19 -10.32
N THR A 9 13.85 -3.42 -9.01
CA THR A 9 13.20 -4.58 -8.42
C THR A 9 11.74 -4.21 -8.23
N GLY A 10 10.96 -4.35 -9.32
CA GLY A 10 9.50 -4.28 -9.27
C GLY A 10 8.94 -5.51 -8.57
N GLY A 11 7.96 -5.31 -7.69
CA GLY A 11 7.30 -6.36 -6.94
C GLY A 11 6.65 -7.38 -7.86
N LEU A 12 7.25 -8.55 -8.01
CA LEU A 12 6.70 -9.64 -8.81
C LEU A 12 5.58 -10.35 -8.01
N ARG A 13 4.31 -10.07 -8.35
CA ARG A 13 3.10 -10.90 -8.11
C ARG A 13 2.84 -11.45 -6.69
N ALA A 14 3.39 -10.85 -5.65
CA ALA A 14 3.08 -11.23 -4.27
C ALA A 14 3.15 -9.97 -3.41
N ALA A 15 2.15 -9.79 -2.54
CA ALA A 15 2.05 -8.73 -1.54
C ALA A 15 3.44 -8.31 -1.05
N VAL A 16 3.91 -7.15 -1.52
CA VAL A 16 5.24 -6.65 -1.19
C VAL A 16 5.20 -6.19 0.26
N VAL A 17 5.72 -7.02 1.16
CA VAL A 17 6.32 -6.52 2.39
C VAL A 17 7.64 -5.92 1.95
N LEU A 18 7.74 -4.60 1.97
CA LEU A 18 8.92 -3.84 1.54
C LEU A 18 10.04 -3.97 2.59
N SER A 19 10.49 -5.20 2.86
CA SER A 19 11.60 -5.45 3.79
C SER A 19 12.92 -5.17 3.08
N ILE A 20 13.36 -3.92 3.10
CA ILE A 20 14.68 -3.51 2.62
C ILE A 20 15.73 -4.15 3.52
N THR A 21 16.31 -5.25 3.06
CA THR A 21 17.47 -5.86 3.72
C THR A 21 18.71 -5.14 3.19
N ALA A 22 19.25 -4.23 3.99
CA ALA A 22 20.50 -3.53 3.72
C ALA A 22 21.72 -4.49 3.84
N ALA A 23 21.85 -5.46 2.94
CA ALA A 23 23.09 -6.20 2.65
C ALA A 23 22.87 -7.08 1.41
N GLY A 24 23.67 -6.87 0.36
CA GLY A 24 23.52 -7.51 -0.96
C GLY A 24 23.57 -9.04 -0.97
N VAL A 25 22.43 -9.68 -0.72
CA VAL A 25 22.16 -11.08 -1.04
C VAL A 25 20.85 -11.13 -1.82
N LEU A 26 20.93 -11.54 -3.09
CA LEU A 26 19.75 -11.95 -3.88
C LEU A 26 19.16 -13.22 -3.25
N VAL A 27 18.33 -13.05 -2.23
CA VAL A 27 17.44 -14.11 -1.75
C VAL A 27 16.16 -14.01 -2.58
N GLY A 28 15.87 -15.03 -3.37
CA GLY A 28 14.62 -15.12 -4.10
C GLY A 28 13.45 -15.05 -3.14
N ALA A 29 12.65 -13.98 -3.25
CA ALA A 29 11.41 -13.82 -2.51
C ALA A 29 10.40 -14.85 -3.03
N GLY A 30 10.22 -15.94 -2.30
CA GLY A 30 8.99 -16.72 -2.39
C GLY A 30 7.85 -15.92 -1.75
N PRO A 31 6.59 -16.14 -2.16
CA PRO A 31 5.45 -15.46 -1.55
C PRO A 31 5.45 -15.78 -0.06
N ALA A 32 5.76 -14.77 0.77
CA ALA A 32 5.43 -14.86 2.18
C ALA A 32 3.91 -14.96 2.23
N ALA A 33 3.40 -16.08 2.72
CA ALA A 33 1.99 -16.19 3.03
C ALA A 33 1.66 -15.01 3.95
N ALA A 34 0.85 -14.08 3.46
CA ALA A 34 0.32 -12.99 4.25
C ALA A 34 -0.52 -13.64 5.36
N GLY A 35 0.11 -13.89 6.51
CA GLY A 35 -0.65 -14.01 7.75
C GLY A 35 -1.52 -12.77 7.82
N GLU A 36 -2.80 -12.97 8.09
CA GLU A 36 -3.90 -12.01 8.16
C GLU A 36 -3.51 -10.79 9.03
N LYS A 37 -2.63 -9.95 8.49
CA LYS A 37 -2.23 -8.69 9.08
C LYS A 37 -3.40 -7.78 8.76
N ASP A 38 -4.12 -7.42 9.80
CA ASP A 38 -5.07 -6.33 9.77
C ASP A 38 -4.33 -5.08 9.27
N GLY A 39 -4.40 -4.82 7.96
CA GLY A 39 -3.72 -3.71 7.29
C GLY A 39 -4.47 -2.39 7.48
N ILE A 40 -5.63 -2.42 8.11
CA ILE A 40 -6.51 -1.26 8.34
C ILE A 40 -5.80 -0.16 9.14
N PRO A 41 -5.03 -0.41 10.21
CA PRO A 41 -4.36 0.66 10.95
C PRO A 41 -3.40 1.51 10.09
N ALA A 42 -2.85 0.95 9.02
CA ALA A 42 -1.91 1.64 8.14
C ALA A 42 -2.55 2.21 6.88
N ASN A 43 -3.55 1.51 6.33
CA ASN A 43 -4.16 1.83 5.05
C ASN A 43 -5.58 2.42 5.19
N GLY A 44 -6.08 2.49 6.42
CA GLY A 44 -7.46 2.82 6.73
C GLY A 44 -7.70 4.24 7.20
N GLY A 45 -8.97 4.54 7.36
CA GLY A 45 -9.49 5.77 7.94
C GLY A 45 -10.69 5.47 8.82
N THR A 46 -11.20 6.51 9.47
CA THR A 46 -12.43 6.43 10.27
C THR A 46 -13.52 7.26 9.59
N VAL A 47 -14.69 6.65 9.42
CA VAL A 47 -15.89 7.30 8.90
C VAL A 47 -16.90 7.37 10.02
N GLU A 48 -17.22 8.57 10.46
CA GLU A 48 -18.38 8.84 11.30
C GLU A 48 -19.59 9.08 10.39
N VAL A 49 -20.67 8.35 10.63
CA VAL A 49 -21.92 8.48 9.89
C VAL A 49 -22.99 9.03 10.81
N ASP A 50 -23.80 9.96 10.30
CA ASP A 50 -24.96 10.52 10.97
C ASP A 50 -26.19 10.28 10.09
N PHE A 51 -27.04 9.35 10.51
CA PHE A 51 -28.29 9.00 9.84
C PHE A 51 -29.53 9.60 10.53
N GLY A 52 -29.33 10.53 11.48
CA GLY A 52 -30.40 11.14 12.25
C GLY A 52 -31.02 10.21 13.32
N PRO A 53 -31.67 10.78 14.34
CA PRO A 53 -32.18 10.05 15.50
C PRO A 53 -33.28 9.02 15.17
N GLU A 54 -33.94 9.13 14.02
CA GLU A 54 -34.86 8.13 13.48
C GLU A 54 -34.20 6.79 13.18
N SER A 55 -32.87 6.79 12.99
CA SER A 55 -32.06 5.60 12.73
C SER A 55 -31.42 5.03 13.99
N ALA A 56 -31.70 5.62 15.17
CA ALA A 56 -31.13 5.18 16.45
C ALA A 56 -31.37 3.68 16.72
N GLY A 57 -30.31 2.98 17.14
CA GLY A 57 -30.33 1.54 17.42
C GLY A 57 -30.27 0.63 16.19
N ARG A 58 -30.28 1.17 14.97
CA ARG A 58 -30.02 0.38 13.74
C ARG A 58 -28.53 0.07 13.61
N LEU A 59 -28.19 -0.89 12.74
CA LEU A 59 -26.79 -1.14 12.36
C LEU A 59 -26.46 -0.39 11.07
N ALA A 60 -25.39 0.39 11.10
CA ALA A 60 -24.73 0.85 9.89
C ALA A 60 -23.66 -0.18 9.49
N VAL A 61 -23.66 -0.57 8.23
CA VAL A 61 -22.72 -1.52 7.62
C VAL A 61 -21.95 -0.78 6.54
N ALA A 62 -20.62 -0.90 6.53
CA ALA A 62 -19.75 -0.37 5.50
C ALA A 62 -19.04 -1.50 4.76
N GLY A 63 -19.21 -1.53 3.43
CA GLY A 63 -18.44 -2.33 2.49
C GLY A 63 -17.33 -1.51 1.87
N PHE A 64 -16.12 -2.06 1.80
CA PHE A 64 -14.96 -1.37 1.25
C PHE A 64 -14.03 -2.35 0.53
N GLN A 65 -13.31 -1.87 -0.48
CA GLN A 65 -12.35 -2.70 -1.20
C GLN A 65 -11.12 -2.98 -0.34
N VAL A 66 -10.69 -4.25 -0.29
CA VAL A 66 -9.47 -4.65 0.43
C VAL A 66 -8.27 -4.52 -0.51
N PRO A 67 -7.25 -3.69 -0.19
CA PRO A 67 -6.05 -3.56 -1.03
C PRO A 67 -5.36 -4.90 -1.29
N GLY A 68 -4.90 -5.13 -2.52
CA GLY A 68 -4.15 -6.33 -2.91
C GLY A 68 -4.96 -7.64 -2.92
N SER A 69 -6.29 -7.57 -2.78
CA SER A 69 -7.15 -8.75 -2.62
C SER A 69 -7.82 -9.26 -3.91
N ALA A 70 -7.38 -8.77 -5.08
CA ALA A 70 -7.99 -9.06 -6.38
C ALA A 70 -9.51 -8.77 -6.43
N GLY A 71 -9.95 -7.69 -5.78
CA GLY A 71 -11.34 -7.23 -5.78
C GLY A 71 -12.20 -7.74 -4.62
N SER A 72 -11.61 -8.30 -3.57
CA SER A 72 -12.37 -8.70 -2.38
C SER A 72 -12.91 -7.47 -1.65
N VAL A 73 -14.12 -7.60 -1.11
CA VAL A 73 -14.78 -6.58 -0.30
C VAL A 73 -14.71 -6.98 1.17
N GLY A 74 -14.24 -6.05 2.00
CA GLY A 74 -14.26 -6.14 3.45
C GLY A 74 -15.49 -5.43 4.01
N TRP A 75 -15.91 -5.84 5.21
CA TRP A 75 -17.11 -5.30 5.86
C TRP A 75 -16.80 -4.90 7.30
N THR A 76 -17.37 -3.79 7.74
CA THR A 76 -17.37 -3.35 9.14
C THR A 76 -18.76 -2.86 9.53
N THR A 77 -19.09 -2.90 10.82
CA THR A 77 -20.43 -2.55 11.30
C THR A 77 -20.36 -1.77 12.60
N THR A 78 -21.29 -0.85 12.80
CA THR A 78 -21.52 -0.17 14.09
C THR A 78 -23.01 -0.07 14.40
N THR A 79 -23.37 -0.13 15.68
CA THR A 79 -24.72 0.26 16.13
C THR A 79 -24.78 1.78 16.22
N LEU A 80 -25.84 2.37 15.69
CA LEU A 80 -26.09 3.80 15.78
C LEU A 80 -26.61 4.18 17.17
N ASP A 81 -26.09 5.27 17.72
CA ASP A 81 -26.47 5.78 19.03
C ASP A 81 -27.84 6.48 19.04
N ALA A 82 -28.18 7.15 20.14
CA ALA A 82 -29.49 7.81 20.30
C ALA A 82 -29.71 8.97 19.33
N ASP A 83 -28.63 9.56 18.82
CA ASP A 83 -28.67 10.65 17.84
C ASP A 83 -28.61 10.11 16.41
N GLY A 84 -28.47 8.78 16.23
CA GLY A 84 -28.36 8.15 14.92
C GLY A 84 -26.93 8.14 14.36
N THR A 85 -25.94 8.37 15.21
CA THR A 85 -24.53 8.46 14.81
C THR A 85 -23.77 7.18 15.09
N GLY A 86 -22.73 6.90 14.31
CA GLY A 86 -21.87 5.74 14.51
C GLY A 86 -20.50 5.89 13.85
N THR A 87 -19.54 5.10 14.31
CA THR A 87 -18.15 5.14 13.84
C THR A 87 -17.78 3.82 13.16
N LEU A 88 -17.28 3.91 11.93
CA LEU A 88 -16.87 2.78 11.09
C LEU A 88 -15.37 2.91 10.79
N THR A 89 -14.59 1.86 11.01
CA THR A 89 -13.17 1.81 10.60
C THR A 89 -13.03 0.96 9.34
N THR A 90 -12.51 1.53 8.28
CA THR A 90 -12.47 0.94 6.93
C THR A 90 -11.10 1.14 6.29
N TYR A 91 -10.81 0.45 5.18
CA TYR A 91 -9.73 0.88 4.31
C TYR A 91 -10.06 2.25 3.69
N SER A 92 -9.06 3.10 3.49
CA SER A 92 -9.26 4.38 2.77
C SER A 92 -9.75 4.12 1.35
N GLY A 93 -10.45 5.09 0.75
CA GLY A 93 -11.10 4.96 -0.56
C GLY A 93 -12.62 5.17 -0.51
N PRO A 94 -13.31 4.90 -1.62
CA PRO A 94 -14.77 4.82 -1.66
C PRO A 94 -15.28 3.70 -0.74
N VAL A 95 -16.38 3.98 -0.03
CA VAL A 95 -17.01 3.08 0.93
C VAL A 95 -18.52 3.10 0.69
N ASP A 96 -19.09 1.90 0.55
CA ASP A 96 -20.52 1.69 0.42
C ASP A 96 -21.14 1.51 1.80
N VAL A 97 -22.04 2.40 2.22
CA VAL A 97 -22.71 2.31 3.52
C VAL A 97 -24.19 1.98 3.35
N TYR A 98 -24.75 1.15 4.24
CA TYR A 98 -26.20 0.93 4.31
C TYR A 98 -26.66 0.63 5.73
N LEU A 99 -27.97 0.75 5.96
CA LEU A 99 -28.60 0.42 7.25
C LEU A 99 -29.27 -0.95 7.23
N THR A 100 -29.03 -1.75 8.27
CA THR A 100 -29.73 -3.03 8.51
C THR A 100 -30.34 -3.08 9.91
N ASP A 101 -31.28 -4.01 10.09
CA ASP A 101 -31.85 -4.34 11.40
C ASP A 101 -30.86 -5.22 12.19
N PRO A 102 -30.54 -4.90 13.45
CA PRO A 102 -29.68 -5.75 14.29
C PRO A 102 -30.20 -7.18 14.48
N GLU A 103 -31.51 -7.42 14.40
CA GLU A 103 -32.09 -8.76 14.54
C GLU A 103 -31.89 -9.64 13.30
N ASN A 104 -31.60 -9.03 12.15
CA ASN A 104 -31.41 -9.71 10.88
C ASN A 104 -30.32 -9.00 10.04
N PRO A 105 -29.05 -9.08 10.46
CA PRO A 105 -27.96 -8.56 9.66
C PRO A 105 -27.95 -9.29 8.31
N ARG A 106 -28.04 -8.52 7.23
CA ARG A 106 -27.93 -9.07 5.87
C ARG A 106 -26.48 -8.98 5.42
N ASP A 107 -25.96 -10.10 4.96
CA ASP A 107 -24.66 -10.19 4.29
C ASP A 107 -24.72 -9.57 2.88
N ASP A 108 -25.91 -9.55 2.26
CA ASP A 108 -26.11 -8.93 0.95
C ASP A 108 -26.52 -7.45 1.10
N PRO A 109 -25.84 -6.51 0.42
CA PRO A 109 -26.22 -5.11 0.45
C PRO A 109 -27.63 -4.94 -0.14
N PRO A 110 -28.49 -4.12 0.48
CA PRO A 110 -29.80 -3.81 -0.06
C PRO A 110 -29.68 -2.98 -1.35
N ALA A 111 -30.81 -2.74 -2.02
CA ALA A 111 -30.83 -1.89 -3.22
C ALA A 111 -30.45 -0.43 -2.95
N THR A 112 -30.48 0.01 -1.68
CA THR A 112 -30.09 1.34 -1.25
C THR A 112 -28.73 1.27 -0.58
N VAL A 113 -27.75 1.92 -1.18
CA VAL A 113 -26.39 2.08 -0.67
C VAL A 113 -26.04 3.55 -0.80
N TYR A 114 -25.30 4.08 0.17
CA TYR A 114 -24.79 5.45 0.19
C TYR A 114 -23.29 5.42 -0.07
N GLU A 115 -22.81 6.20 -1.03
CA GLU A 115 -21.41 6.25 -1.44
C GLU A 115 -20.67 7.31 -0.63
N VAL A 116 -19.92 6.91 0.39
CA VAL A 116 -19.07 7.82 1.18
C VAL A 116 -17.59 7.56 0.89
N ALA A 117 -16.70 8.35 1.48
CA ALA A 117 -15.26 8.13 1.37
C ALA A 117 -14.57 8.13 2.73
N ALA A 118 -13.57 7.25 2.86
CA ALA A 118 -12.62 7.21 3.95
C ALA A 118 -11.24 7.71 3.49
N TYR A 119 -10.53 8.44 4.34
CA TYR A 119 -9.23 9.03 4.04
C TYR A 119 -8.17 8.48 4.98
N ARG A 120 -7.00 8.12 4.46
CA ARG A 120 -5.97 7.43 5.24
C ARG A 120 -5.53 8.25 6.45
N GLY A 121 -5.68 7.66 7.64
CA GLY A 121 -5.25 8.24 8.91
C GLY A 121 -6.15 9.36 9.44
N GLU A 122 -7.26 9.65 8.76
CA GLU A 122 -8.18 10.73 9.12
C GLU A 122 -9.50 10.19 9.66
N THR A 123 -10.21 11.03 10.42
CA THR A 123 -11.62 10.84 10.78
C THR A 123 -12.46 11.85 10.02
N VAL A 124 -13.43 11.38 9.24
CA VAL A 124 -14.37 12.23 8.50
C VAL A 124 -15.80 11.92 8.89
N THR A 125 -16.64 12.95 8.94
CA THR A 125 -18.06 12.81 9.29
C THR A 125 -18.93 13.03 8.06
N TRP A 126 -19.88 12.12 7.83
CA TRP A 126 -20.86 12.18 6.75
C TRP A 126 -22.27 12.24 7.34
N THR A 127 -23.07 13.20 6.88
CA THR A 127 -24.51 13.24 7.13
C THR A 127 -25.22 12.53 5.99
N ILE A 128 -26.12 11.61 6.31
CA ILE A 128 -26.84 10.78 5.35
C ILE A 128 -28.33 10.91 5.61
N ASP A 129 -29.05 11.48 4.65
CA ASP A 129 -30.50 11.55 4.68
C ASP A 129 -31.08 10.30 4.00
N ALA A 130 -31.61 9.39 4.82
CA ALA A 130 -32.14 8.11 4.37
C ALA A 130 -33.47 8.23 3.59
N ASP A 131 -34.18 9.36 3.70
CA ASP A 131 -35.44 9.60 2.99
C ASP A 131 -35.19 10.16 1.58
N THR A 132 -34.15 10.99 1.42
CA THR A 132 -33.80 11.60 0.13
C THR A 132 -32.72 10.84 -0.64
N TYR A 133 -32.02 9.93 0.03
CA TYR A 133 -30.83 9.24 -0.49
C TYR A 133 -29.70 10.21 -0.85
N GLU A 134 -29.51 11.24 -0.03
CA GLU A 134 -28.43 12.21 -0.15
C GLU A 134 -27.41 12.02 0.96
N GLU A 135 -26.13 11.88 0.59
CA GLU A 135 -24.98 11.94 1.49
C GLU A 135 -24.22 13.25 1.34
N THR A 136 -23.74 13.81 2.45
CA THR A 136 -22.97 15.05 2.46
C THR A 136 -21.81 14.95 3.44
N LEU A 137 -20.60 15.22 2.97
CA LEU A 137 -19.42 15.34 3.82
C LEU A 137 -19.54 16.60 4.69
N VAL A 138 -19.36 16.45 6.00
CA VAL A 138 -19.32 17.57 6.93
C VAL A 138 -17.94 18.22 6.88
N GLY A 139 -17.85 19.38 6.22
CA GLY A 139 -16.61 20.14 6.06
C GLY A 139 -15.97 19.95 4.68
N GLU A 140 -14.67 20.19 4.61
CA GLU A 140 -13.88 19.96 3.39
C GLU A 140 -13.27 18.55 3.41
N ALA A 141 -13.10 17.94 2.24
CA ALA A 141 -12.36 16.69 2.11
C ALA A 141 -10.92 16.88 2.61
N PRO A 142 -10.44 16.04 3.55
CA PRO A 142 -9.06 16.15 4.00
C PRO A 142 -8.12 15.76 2.86
N ILE A 143 -6.92 16.32 2.89
CA ILE A 143 -5.84 15.97 1.96
C ILE A 143 -4.86 15.08 2.74
N PRO A 144 -4.84 13.76 2.50
CA PRO A 144 -3.98 12.85 3.25
C PRO A 144 -2.52 13.24 3.10
N THR A 145 -1.82 13.37 4.23
CA THR A 145 -0.39 13.66 4.21
C THR A 145 0.38 12.42 3.76
N ALA A 146 1.36 12.57 2.86
CA ALA A 146 2.24 11.48 2.45
C ALA A 146 2.92 10.85 3.69
N PRO A 147 2.97 9.51 3.80
CA PRO A 147 3.54 8.84 4.96
C PRO A 147 5.05 9.09 5.02
N SER A 148 5.68 8.87 6.18
CA SER A 148 7.14 8.84 6.28
C SER A 148 7.71 7.61 5.55
N LEU A 149 9.03 7.62 5.26
CA LEU A 149 9.70 6.45 4.67
C LEU A 149 9.57 5.21 5.57
N GLU A 150 9.73 5.39 6.88
CA GLU A 150 9.58 4.29 7.85
C GLU A 150 8.16 3.69 7.81
N ALA A 151 7.13 4.52 7.71
CA ALA A 151 5.75 4.05 7.59
C ALA A 151 5.49 3.35 6.24
N LEU A 152 6.14 3.78 5.16
CA LEU A 152 6.07 3.12 3.87
C LEU A 152 6.74 1.73 3.90
N GLU A 153 7.92 1.62 4.49
CA GLU A 153 8.72 0.38 4.51
C GLU A 153 8.22 -0.62 5.56
N ASN A 154 7.85 -0.12 6.75
CA ASN A 154 7.54 -0.93 7.92
C ASN A 154 6.11 -0.80 8.42
N GLY A 155 5.38 0.23 7.98
CA GLY A 155 4.01 0.49 8.44
C GLY A 155 2.98 -0.48 7.87
N GLY A 156 3.33 -1.31 6.90
CA GLY A 156 2.39 -2.27 6.31
C GLY A 156 1.39 -1.62 5.35
N LEU A 157 1.82 -0.58 4.63
CA LEU A 157 1.05 -0.07 3.49
C LEU A 157 0.97 -1.15 2.40
N ILE A 158 -0.22 -1.29 1.84
CA ILE A 158 -0.53 -2.30 0.83
C ILE A 158 -0.98 -1.54 -0.42
N ALA A 159 -0.36 -1.87 -1.56
CA ALA A 159 -0.78 -1.30 -2.83
C ALA A 159 -2.22 -1.71 -3.15
N VAL A 160 -2.95 -0.80 -3.77
CA VAL A 160 -4.36 -1.01 -4.13
C VAL A 160 -4.56 -2.29 -4.95
N GLY A 161 -3.67 -2.54 -5.90
CA GLY A 161 -3.67 -3.73 -6.74
C GLY A 161 -2.27 -4.11 -7.17
N ASP A 162 -2.19 -5.13 -8.02
CA ASP A 162 -0.94 -5.50 -8.68
C ASP A 162 -0.52 -4.43 -9.70
N TYR A 163 0.78 -4.32 -9.96
CA TYR A 163 1.31 -3.40 -10.96
C TYR A 163 2.67 -3.88 -11.50
N ASP A 164 2.95 -3.46 -12.72
CA ASP A 164 4.23 -3.63 -13.40
C ASP A 164 4.92 -2.27 -13.56
N LEU A 165 6.25 -2.26 -13.49
CA LEU A 165 7.09 -1.07 -13.63
C LEU A 165 7.96 -1.15 -14.88
N ALA A 166 8.06 -0.04 -15.62
CA ALA A 166 8.96 0.13 -16.75
C ALA A 166 9.56 1.55 -16.78
N PRO A 167 10.82 1.75 -17.23
CA PRO A 167 11.77 0.72 -17.60
C PRO A 167 12.19 -0.10 -16.38
N ALA A 168 12.83 -1.25 -16.61
CA ALA A 168 13.41 -2.04 -15.52
C ALA A 168 14.82 -1.56 -15.13
N GLN A 169 15.43 -0.65 -15.91
CA GLN A 169 16.79 -0.17 -15.71
C GLN A 169 16.87 1.28 -16.18
N TYR A 170 17.73 2.08 -15.56
CA TYR A 170 17.94 3.48 -15.91
C TYR A 170 19.40 3.89 -15.67
N GLU A 171 19.78 5.01 -16.27
CA GLU A 171 21.13 5.58 -16.20
C GLU A 171 21.23 6.60 -15.07
N SER A 172 22.30 6.52 -14.28
CA SER A 172 22.59 7.53 -13.24
C SER A 172 22.85 8.90 -13.87
N GLY A 173 22.22 9.92 -13.29
CA GLY A 173 22.32 11.32 -13.71
C GLY A 173 21.41 11.69 -14.87
N VAL A 174 20.52 10.80 -15.30
CA VAL A 174 19.63 10.98 -16.45
C VAL A 174 18.18 10.81 -16.03
N ALA A 175 17.37 11.85 -16.23
CA ALA A 175 15.93 11.76 -16.00
C ALA A 175 15.29 10.70 -16.90
N PHE A 176 14.31 9.97 -16.38
CA PHE A 176 13.61 8.95 -17.15
C PHE A 176 12.13 8.91 -16.80
N ASP A 177 11.31 8.35 -17.68
CA ASP A 177 9.89 8.17 -17.46
C ASP A 177 9.63 6.79 -16.84
N LEU A 178 9.16 6.77 -15.60
CA LEU A 178 8.68 5.57 -14.91
C LEU A 178 7.20 5.37 -15.25
N THR A 179 6.91 4.32 -16.00
CA THR A 179 5.57 3.86 -16.31
C THR A 179 5.14 2.79 -15.32
N VAL A 180 3.99 3.01 -14.69
CA VAL A 180 3.27 2.04 -13.87
C VAL A 180 2.11 1.54 -14.69
N SER A 181 1.93 0.23 -14.79
CA SER A 181 0.90 -0.39 -15.62
C SER A 181 0.29 -1.63 -14.96
N GLY A 182 -0.82 -2.13 -15.49
CA GLY A 182 -1.52 -3.28 -14.93
C GLY A 182 -2.36 -2.95 -13.69
N LEU A 183 -2.60 -1.66 -13.43
CA LEU A 183 -3.38 -1.19 -12.29
C LEU A 183 -4.85 -1.55 -12.49
N GLN A 184 -5.36 -2.41 -11.60
CA GLN A 184 -6.78 -2.73 -11.45
C GLN A 184 -7.04 -3.30 -10.06
N PHE A 185 -8.25 -3.15 -9.50
CA PHE A 185 -8.61 -3.87 -8.27
C PHE A 185 -8.88 -5.34 -8.54
N SER A 186 -9.63 -5.62 -9.61
CA SER A 186 -10.02 -6.98 -9.99
C SER A 186 -9.82 -7.23 -11.47
N ASP A 187 -9.51 -8.48 -11.82
CA ASP A 187 -9.44 -8.92 -13.21
C ASP A 187 -10.82 -8.89 -13.92
N GLU A 188 -11.91 -8.82 -13.15
CA GLU A 188 -13.29 -8.79 -13.66
C GLU A 188 -13.72 -7.38 -14.06
N THR A 189 -13.05 -6.35 -13.54
CA THR A 189 -13.36 -4.93 -13.76
C THR A 189 -12.16 -4.14 -14.31
N PRO A 190 -11.64 -4.46 -15.51
CA PRO A 190 -10.51 -3.73 -16.09
C PRO A 190 -10.79 -2.23 -16.21
N GLY A 191 -9.85 -1.40 -15.76
CA GLY A 191 -9.96 0.06 -15.81
C GLY A 191 -10.83 0.66 -14.70
N ASP A 192 -11.12 -0.07 -13.63
CA ASP A 192 -11.80 0.43 -12.44
C ASP A 192 -11.07 1.58 -11.72
N LEU A 193 -9.78 1.75 -11.99
CA LEU A 193 -8.96 2.86 -11.52
C LEU A 193 -8.82 4.02 -12.52
N ASP A 194 -9.38 3.92 -13.72
CA ASP A 194 -9.22 4.96 -14.75
C ASP A 194 -9.87 6.29 -14.33
N GLY A 195 -9.18 7.39 -14.61
CA GLY A 195 -9.59 8.74 -14.22
C GLY A 195 -9.14 9.15 -12.82
N LEU A 196 -8.64 8.22 -12.01
CA LEU A 196 -8.13 8.52 -10.68
C LEU A 196 -6.82 9.33 -10.77
N ALA A 197 -6.77 10.46 -10.05
CA ALA A 197 -5.57 11.26 -9.93
C ALA A 197 -4.59 10.62 -8.93
N VAL A 198 -3.31 10.58 -9.30
CA VAL A 198 -2.25 9.95 -8.53
C VAL A 198 -1.11 10.94 -8.34
N THR A 199 -0.74 11.20 -7.09
CA THR A 199 0.38 12.06 -6.71
C THR A 199 1.60 11.20 -6.39
N SER A 200 2.72 11.51 -7.05
CA SER A 200 3.98 10.76 -6.94
C SER A 200 4.99 11.48 -6.03
N TYR A 201 5.71 10.69 -5.26
CA TYR A 201 6.71 11.12 -4.30
C TYR A 201 8.02 10.34 -4.46
N ILE A 202 9.13 11.02 -4.21
CA ILE A 202 10.43 10.39 -3.97
C ILE A 202 10.80 10.55 -2.50
N TYR A 203 11.37 9.51 -1.92
CA TYR A 203 11.68 9.43 -0.50
C TYR A 203 13.19 9.45 -0.25
N SER A 204 13.59 10.61 0.28
CA SER A 204 14.67 10.73 1.29
C SER A 204 14.07 11.48 2.49
N GLU A 205 13.33 12.54 2.19
CA GLU A 205 12.10 13.00 2.86
C GLU A 205 10.98 12.98 1.80
N PRO A 206 9.69 12.89 2.15
CA PRO A 206 8.61 12.84 1.15
C PRO A 206 8.57 14.10 0.28
N THR A 207 9.05 13.99 -0.96
CA THR A 207 9.11 15.11 -1.91
C THR A 207 8.20 14.83 -3.09
N GLN A 208 7.18 15.66 -3.29
CA GLN A 208 6.25 15.53 -4.41
C GLN A 208 6.96 15.86 -5.72
N ILE A 209 6.90 14.95 -6.69
CA ILE A 209 7.53 15.11 -8.01
C ILE A 209 6.51 15.31 -9.14
N GLY A 210 5.23 15.06 -8.89
CA GLY A 210 4.18 15.30 -9.90
C GLY A 210 2.84 14.67 -9.55
N THR A 211 1.86 14.97 -10.39
CA THR A 211 0.53 14.35 -10.38
C THR A 211 0.23 13.84 -11.78
N SER A 212 -0.30 12.63 -11.86
CA SER A 212 -0.70 11.95 -13.09
C SER A 212 -2.16 11.48 -12.96
N VAL A 213 -2.76 11.03 -14.06
CA VAL A 213 -4.09 10.42 -14.06
C VAL A 213 -3.95 9.02 -14.65
N ILE A 214 -4.58 8.03 -14.02
CA ILE A 214 -4.61 6.66 -14.53
C ILE A 214 -5.48 6.61 -15.78
N ALA A 215 -4.95 6.02 -16.86
CA ALA A 215 -5.69 5.79 -18.10
C ALA A 215 -5.31 4.43 -18.69
N GLY A 216 -6.31 3.58 -18.94
CA GLY A 216 -6.09 2.21 -19.40
C GLY A 216 -5.32 1.35 -18.39
N GLY A 217 -5.52 1.57 -17.10
CA GLY A 217 -4.79 0.86 -16.02
C GLY A 217 -3.30 1.21 -15.96
N ALA A 218 -2.89 2.38 -16.44
CA ALA A 218 -1.50 2.81 -16.42
C ALA A 218 -1.35 4.32 -16.23
N TYR A 219 -0.19 4.76 -15.73
CA TYR A 219 0.25 6.15 -15.76
C TYR A 219 1.77 6.24 -15.89
N THR A 220 2.28 7.40 -16.30
CA THR A 220 3.72 7.65 -16.44
C THR A 220 4.12 8.85 -15.60
N GLN A 221 5.20 8.71 -14.84
CA GLN A 221 5.79 9.77 -14.04
C GLN A 221 7.26 9.96 -14.43
N THR A 222 7.65 11.17 -14.80
CA THR A 222 9.05 11.52 -15.00
C THR A 222 9.77 11.59 -13.66
N ILE A 223 10.87 10.84 -13.53
CA ILE A 223 11.80 10.86 -12.41
C ILE A 223 12.92 11.85 -12.75
N PRO A 224 13.06 12.98 -12.03
CA PRO A 224 14.13 13.93 -12.25
C PRO A 224 15.53 13.33 -12.09
N ALA A 225 16.50 13.85 -12.85
CA ALA A 225 17.87 13.34 -12.86
C ALA A 225 18.53 13.36 -11.47
N GLU A 226 18.22 14.37 -10.63
CA GLU A 226 18.77 14.46 -9.27
C GLU A 226 18.40 13.28 -8.35
N TYR A 227 17.38 12.49 -8.70
CA TYR A 227 16.96 11.30 -7.94
C TYR A 227 17.44 9.99 -8.58
N THR A 228 18.40 10.05 -9.49
CA THR A 228 18.90 8.87 -10.21
C THR A 228 20.32 8.47 -9.84
N ASP A 229 21.03 9.28 -9.04
CA ASP A 229 22.43 9.04 -8.65
C ASP A 229 22.57 8.27 -7.32
N GLU A 230 21.57 8.36 -6.44
CA GLU A 230 21.55 7.71 -5.14
C GLU A 230 20.34 6.76 -5.03
N PRO A 231 20.38 5.77 -4.12
CA PRO A 231 19.22 4.95 -3.85
C PRO A 231 18.07 5.78 -3.24
N HIS A 232 16.88 5.63 -3.77
CA HIS A 232 15.66 6.28 -3.28
C HIS A 232 14.48 5.31 -3.29
N THR A 233 13.42 5.66 -2.57
CA THR A 233 12.12 4.98 -2.71
C THR A 233 11.16 5.88 -3.47
N TYR A 234 10.55 5.37 -4.52
CA TYR A 234 9.43 5.97 -5.22
C TYR A 234 8.13 5.43 -4.62
N ALA A 235 7.16 6.30 -4.38
CA ALA A 235 5.79 5.86 -4.12
C ALA A 235 4.76 6.84 -4.69
N SER A 236 3.55 6.35 -4.89
CA SER A 236 2.46 7.12 -5.45
C SER A 236 1.18 6.85 -4.69
N PHE A 237 0.35 7.89 -4.53
CA PHE A 237 -0.89 7.83 -3.76
C PHE A 237 -2.03 8.50 -4.50
N ASP A 238 -3.24 8.00 -4.33
CA ASP A 238 -4.43 8.70 -4.80
C ASP A 238 -4.93 9.76 -3.81
N GLU A 239 -6.06 10.40 -4.12
CA GLU A 239 -6.68 11.44 -3.30
C GLU A 239 -7.14 10.95 -1.91
N TYR A 240 -7.38 9.65 -1.73
CA TYR A 240 -7.75 9.05 -0.45
C TYR A 240 -6.53 8.65 0.39
N GLY A 241 -5.33 8.80 -0.17
CA GLY A 241 -4.08 8.39 0.46
C GLY A 241 -3.84 6.88 0.35
N ARG A 242 -4.48 6.17 -0.57
CA ARG A 242 -4.15 4.77 -0.82
C ARG A 242 -2.85 4.67 -1.59
N LEU A 243 -2.01 3.67 -1.26
CA LEU A 243 -0.78 3.40 -2.00
C LEU A 243 -1.14 2.81 -3.37
N ILE A 244 -0.74 3.45 -4.46
CA ILE A 244 -0.98 2.95 -5.82
C ILE A 244 0.17 2.05 -6.27
N ALA A 245 1.39 2.56 -6.20
CA ALA A 245 2.60 1.83 -6.54
C ALA A 245 3.78 2.34 -5.72
N ALA A 246 4.73 1.44 -5.45
CA ALA A 246 6.02 1.76 -4.86
C ALA A 246 7.17 1.04 -5.61
N ALA A 247 8.36 1.64 -5.61
CA ALA A 247 9.55 1.06 -6.21
C ALA A 247 10.81 1.48 -5.44
N SER A 248 11.81 0.61 -5.39
CA SER A 248 13.16 1.02 -4.99
C SER A 248 13.95 1.40 -6.24
N LEU A 249 14.48 2.62 -6.23
CA LEU A 249 15.43 3.14 -7.20
C LEU A 249 16.83 2.88 -6.63
N ASP A 250 17.69 2.19 -7.37
CA ASP A 250 18.98 1.68 -6.88
C ASP A 250 20.18 2.61 -7.16
N GLY A 251 19.90 3.87 -7.51
CA GLY A 251 20.90 4.85 -7.96
C GLY A 251 21.41 4.61 -9.38
N GLY A 252 20.74 3.77 -10.18
CA GLY A 252 21.04 3.57 -11.59
C GLY A 252 22.32 2.79 -11.84
N ALA A 253 22.51 2.36 -13.09
CA ALA A 253 23.83 1.95 -13.53
C ALA A 253 24.68 3.21 -13.73
N PRO A 254 25.98 3.21 -13.34
CA PRO A 254 26.86 4.30 -13.72
C PRO A 254 26.79 4.41 -15.24
N GLY A 255 26.41 5.60 -15.73
CA GLY A 255 26.36 5.85 -17.15
C GLY A 255 27.67 5.41 -17.78
N GLU A 256 27.60 4.88 -19.02
CA GLU A 256 28.81 4.77 -19.83
C GLU A 256 29.27 6.20 -20.08
N GLY A 257 30.04 6.75 -19.13
CA GLY A 257 30.53 8.12 -19.20
C GLY A 257 31.09 8.36 -20.59
N PRO A 258 30.95 9.59 -21.13
CA PRO A 258 31.13 9.88 -22.54
C PRO A 258 32.30 9.09 -23.08
N ALA A 259 32.02 8.14 -23.99
CA ALA A 259 32.94 7.11 -24.41
C ALA A 259 34.33 7.72 -24.52
N VAL A 260 35.23 7.36 -23.58
CA VAL A 260 36.55 7.98 -23.51
C VAL A 260 37.13 7.82 -24.91
N PRO A 261 37.41 8.92 -25.64
CA PRO A 261 37.89 8.82 -27.00
C PRO A 261 39.10 7.88 -26.97
N PRO A 262 39.19 6.91 -27.90
CA PRO A 262 40.17 5.84 -27.82
C PRO A 262 41.53 6.46 -27.51
N THR A 263 42.05 6.14 -26.33
CA THR A 263 43.37 6.61 -25.91
C THR A 263 44.31 6.25 -27.05
N ALA A 264 44.98 7.25 -27.64
CA ALA A 264 45.91 7.02 -28.73
C ALA A 264 46.82 5.86 -28.36
N GLU A 265 46.93 4.87 -29.25
CA GLU A 265 47.75 3.68 -29.08
C GLU A 265 49.12 4.10 -28.52
N PRO A 266 49.53 3.59 -27.34
CA PRO A 266 50.76 4.04 -26.74
C PRO A 266 51.92 3.72 -27.68
N THR A 267 52.62 4.75 -28.16
CA THR A 267 53.89 4.59 -28.85
C THR A 267 54.77 3.67 -27.99
N PRO A 268 55.34 2.58 -28.55
CA PRO A 268 56.10 1.62 -27.76
C PRO A 268 57.27 2.32 -27.07
N THR A 269 57.15 2.49 -25.75
CA THR A 269 58.23 2.98 -24.90
C THR A 269 59.32 1.91 -24.84
N ALA A 270 60.56 2.31 -25.15
CA ALA A 270 61.72 1.44 -25.08
C ALA A 270 61.80 0.72 -23.72
N ALA A 271 62.11 -0.58 -23.76
CA ALA A 271 62.21 -1.44 -22.59
C ALA A 271 63.11 -0.80 -21.51
N PRO A 272 62.63 -0.61 -20.26
CA PRO A 272 63.47 -0.08 -19.20
C PRO A 272 64.58 -1.08 -18.87
N THR A 273 65.80 -0.57 -18.77
CA THR A 273 66.96 -1.27 -18.23
C THR A 273 66.65 -1.71 -16.78
N PRO A 274 66.93 -2.97 -16.39
CA PRO A 274 66.64 -3.45 -15.04
C PRO A 274 67.45 -2.66 -14.01
N THR A 275 66.76 -1.86 -13.20
CA THR A 275 67.33 -1.18 -12.03
C THR A 275 67.23 -2.10 -10.81
N GLY A 276 68.28 -2.10 -10.00
CA GLY A 276 68.61 -3.09 -8.99
C GLY A 276 67.56 -3.40 -7.92
N THR A 277 67.79 -4.57 -7.32
CA THR A 277 67.03 -5.26 -6.28
C THR A 277 66.57 -4.34 -5.15
N PRO A 278 65.26 -4.29 -4.82
CA PRO A 278 64.78 -3.52 -3.68
C PRO A 278 65.25 -4.16 -2.35
N THR A 279 65.83 -3.33 -1.49
CA THR A 279 66.14 -3.64 -0.09
C THR A 279 64.85 -3.85 0.69
N ALA A 280 64.80 -4.92 1.50
CA ALA A 280 63.64 -5.31 2.31
C ALA A 280 63.16 -4.16 3.23
N ALA A 281 61.87 -3.86 3.16
CA ALA A 281 61.20 -2.94 4.06
C ALA A 281 61.06 -3.55 5.46
N PRO A 282 61.16 -2.75 6.54
CA PRO A 282 61.08 -3.25 7.91
C PRO A 282 59.68 -3.79 8.25
N THR A 283 59.67 -4.89 9.00
CA THR A 283 58.50 -5.56 9.54
C THR A 283 57.68 -4.61 10.43
N PRO A 284 56.35 -4.46 10.23
CA PRO A 284 55.52 -3.65 11.11
C PRO A 284 55.44 -4.25 12.52
N ILE A 285 55.60 -3.40 13.53
CA ILE A 285 55.44 -3.74 14.95
C ILE A 285 53.94 -3.82 15.26
N ALA A 286 53.52 -4.92 15.88
CA ALA A 286 52.14 -5.16 16.29
C ALA A 286 51.66 -4.08 17.28
N THR A 287 50.63 -3.34 16.88
CA THR A 287 49.89 -2.44 17.78
C THR A 287 49.04 -3.30 18.72
N SER A 288 49.23 -3.11 20.02
CA SER A 288 48.52 -3.82 21.08
C SER A 288 47.00 -3.63 21.00
N ALA A 289 46.27 -4.74 21.11
CA ALA A 289 44.81 -4.77 21.15
C ALA A 289 44.23 -3.92 22.30
N PRO A 290 43.12 -3.20 22.09
CA PRO A 290 42.46 -2.45 23.14
C PRO A 290 41.91 -3.38 24.23
N ALA A 291 42.00 -2.92 25.47
CA ALA A 291 41.54 -3.62 26.67
C ALA A 291 40.02 -3.90 26.61
N PRO A 292 39.54 -5.04 27.14
CA PRO A 292 38.12 -5.36 27.17
C PRO A 292 37.32 -4.28 27.92
N ALA A 293 36.25 -3.77 27.30
CA ALA A 293 35.31 -2.88 27.95
C ALA A 293 34.64 -3.58 29.13
N THR A 294 34.57 -2.87 30.26
CA THR A 294 33.91 -3.33 31.49
C THR A 294 32.40 -3.45 31.25
N PRO A 295 31.75 -4.56 31.64
CA PRO A 295 30.32 -4.73 31.45
C PRO A 295 29.53 -3.69 32.25
N THR A 296 28.68 -2.94 31.56
CA THR A 296 27.67 -2.07 32.17
C THR A 296 26.62 -2.94 32.86
N ALA A 297 26.31 -2.60 34.12
CA ALA A 297 25.34 -3.33 34.94
C ALA A 297 23.96 -3.36 34.27
N ALA A 298 23.35 -4.55 34.27
CA ALA A 298 21.99 -4.75 33.80
C ALA A 298 20.98 -3.90 34.61
N PRO A 299 19.94 -3.35 33.97
CA PRO A 299 18.89 -2.63 34.69
C PRO A 299 18.17 -3.55 35.67
N SER A 300 17.88 -3.01 36.85
CA SER A 300 17.11 -3.67 37.91
C SER A 300 15.72 -4.07 37.37
N PRO A 301 15.21 -5.28 37.69
CA PRO A 301 13.89 -5.69 37.26
C PRO A 301 12.81 -4.74 37.80
N THR A 302 11.93 -4.31 36.91
CA THR A 302 10.70 -3.58 37.23
C THR A 302 9.77 -4.51 38.00
N GLU A 303 9.24 -4.05 39.13
CA GLU A 303 8.34 -4.83 39.98
C GLU A 303 7.06 -5.19 39.23
N THR A 304 6.74 -6.49 39.22
CA THR A 304 5.48 -7.04 38.73
C THR A 304 4.33 -6.54 39.63
N PRO A 305 3.26 -5.94 39.08
CA PRO A 305 2.11 -5.55 39.88
C PRO A 305 1.43 -6.77 40.51
N THR A 306 1.26 -6.73 41.83
CA THR A 306 0.51 -7.71 42.62
C THR A 306 -0.95 -7.74 42.17
N ALA A 307 -1.42 -8.89 41.70
CA ALA A 307 -2.82 -9.11 41.36
C ALA A 307 -3.71 -8.96 42.62
N VAL A 308 -4.67 -8.05 42.54
CA VAL A 308 -5.73 -7.90 43.54
C VAL A 308 -6.65 -9.13 43.45
N ALA A 309 -6.76 -9.86 44.55
CA ALA A 309 -7.66 -11.01 44.68
C ALA A 309 -9.13 -10.54 44.55
N GLY A 310 -9.71 -10.80 43.38
CA GLY A 310 -11.13 -10.57 43.10
C GLY A 310 -12.02 -11.55 43.85
N ALA A 311 -13.15 -11.01 44.33
CA ALA A 311 -14.21 -11.66 45.07
C ALA A 311 -14.79 -12.92 44.36
N PRO A 312 -15.38 -13.87 45.12
CA PRO A 312 -15.98 -15.09 44.56
C PRO A 312 -17.15 -14.74 43.62
N ARG A 313 -17.05 -15.14 42.35
CA ARG A 313 -18.16 -15.15 41.40
C ARG A 313 -18.90 -16.48 41.49
N ASP A 314 -20.19 -16.40 41.81
CA ASP A 314 -21.13 -17.52 41.81
C ASP A 314 -21.19 -18.18 40.43
N THR A 315 -20.98 -19.50 40.42
CA THR A 315 -21.02 -20.35 39.24
C THR A 315 -22.35 -21.11 39.22
N THR A 316 -23.38 -20.52 38.62
CA THR A 316 -24.58 -21.27 38.18
C THR A 316 -25.09 -20.71 36.86
N GLY A 317 -24.56 -21.24 35.76
CA GLY A 317 -25.03 -20.93 34.41
C GLY A 317 -24.37 -21.84 33.37
N ARG A 318 -24.93 -23.03 33.15
CA ARG A 318 -24.59 -23.87 32.00
C ARG A 318 -25.19 -23.22 30.76
N GLY A 319 -24.36 -22.51 29.99
CA GLY A 319 -24.67 -22.05 28.64
C GLY A 319 -23.97 -22.95 27.62
N THR A 320 -24.77 -23.59 26.79
CA THR A 320 -24.39 -24.44 25.65
C THR A 320 -23.50 -23.71 24.64
N LEU A 321 -22.42 -24.37 24.22
CA LEU A 321 -21.52 -23.92 23.17
C LEU A 321 -22.26 -23.87 21.83
N ALA A 322 -22.06 -22.77 21.08
CA ALA A 322 -22.59 -22.60 19.74
C ALA A 322 -21.88 -23.54 18.75
N SER A 323 -22.70 -24.32 18.04
CA SER A 323 -22.33 -25.19 16.93
C SER A 323 -22.30 -24.34 15.66
N THR A 324 -21.11 -23.98 15.16
CA THR A 324 -20.96 -23.37 13.82
C THR A 324 -20.83 -24.47 12.77
N GLY A 325 -21.98 -24.87 12.20
CA GLY A 325 -22.04 -25.72 11.01
C GLY A 325 -21.84 -24.87 9.75
N ALA A 326 -20.78 -25.14 9.01
CA ALA A 326 -20.57 -24.61 7.67
C ALA A 326 -21.34 -25.49 6.67
N ASP A 327 -22.48 -25.01 6.18
CA ASP A 327 -23.21 -25.64 5.08
C ASP A 327 -22.77 -25.02 3.74
N ALA A 328 -21.82 -25.68 3.08
CA ALA A 328 -21.29 -25.35 1.76
C ALA A 328 -22.20 -25.86 0.62
N SER A 329 -23.43 -25.35 0.53
CA SER A 329 -24.33 -25.71 -0.57
C SER A 329 -25.26 -24.55 -0.94
N GLY A 330 -24.76 -23.62 -1.77
CA GLY A 330 -25.55 -22.50 -2.30
C GLY A 330 -25.00 -21.80 -3.55
N LEU A 331 -23.82 -22.16 -4.07
CA LEU A 331 -23.25 -21.56 -5.28
C LEU A 331 -23.75 -22.26 -6.55
N ALA A 332 -24.98 -21.98 -6.98
CA ALA A 332 -25.42 -22.37 -8.32
C ALA A 332 -26.53 -21.51 -8.97
N LEU A 333 -27.14 -20.54 -8.28
CA LEU A 333 -28.31 -19.82 -8.83
C LEU A 333 -28.18 -18.28 -8.90
N GLY A 334 -27.08 -17.69 -8.43
CA GLY A 334 -26.88 -16.22 -8.45
C GLY A 334 -26.33 -15.63 -9.76
N GLY A 335 -25.82 -16.46 -10.69
CA GLY A 335 -25.09 -15.97 -11.87
C GLY A 335 -25.95 -15.37 -13.01
N ALA A 336 -27.27 -15.58 -13.00
CA ALA A 336 -28.14 -15.15 -14.12
C ALA A 336 -28.66 -13.72 -13.99
N ALA A 337 -28.72 -13.15 -12.78
CA ALA A 337 -29.24 -11.79 -12.57
C ALA A 337 -28.19 -10.71 -12.91
N LEU A 338 -26.91 -10.95 -12.59
CA LEU A 338 -25.80 -10.03 -12.91
C LEU A 338 -25.55 -9.89 -14.42
N LEU A 339 -25.74 -10.98 -15.19
CA LEU A 339 -25.63 -10.95 -16.66
C LEU A 339 -26.70 -10.09 -17.34
N LEU A 340 -27.88 -9.92 -16.73
CA LEU A 340 -28.96 -9.08 -17.27
C LEU A 340 -28.78 -7.60 -16.94
N ALA A 341 -28.21 -7.27 -15.77
CA ALA A 341 -27.88 -5.88 -15.42
C ALA A 341 -26.75 -5.32 -16.31
N GLY A 342 -25.69 -6.11 -16.55
CA GLY A 342 -24.57 -5.68 -17.42
C GLY A 342 -24.97 -5.44 -18.89
N ALA A 343 -25.93 -6.21 -19.41
CA ALA A 343 -26.39 -6.06 -20.80
C ALA A 343 -27.19 -4.76 -21.04
N VAL A 344 -27.86 -4.22 -20.02
CA VAL A 344 -28.63 -2.96 -20.15
C VAL A 344 -27.70 -1.75 -20.15
N SER A 345 -26.66 -1.75 -19.31
CA SER A 345 -25.66 -0.67 -19.24
C SER A 345 -24.86 -0.53 -20.55
N LEU A 346 -24.53 -1.65 -21.20
CA LEU A 346 -23.78 -1.64 -22.47
C LEU A 346 -24.58 -1.06 -23.65
N VAL A 347 -25.92 -1.20 -23.64
CA VAL A 347 -26.81 -0.62 -24.66
C VAL A 347 -26.99 0.90 -24.47
N ALA A 348 -26.96 1.38 -23.22
CA ALA A 348 -27.05 2.80 -22.91
C ALA A 348 -25.80 3.57 -23.36
N VAL A 349 -24.59 3.00 -23.14
CA VAL A 349 -23.32 3.62 -23.56
C VAL A 349 -23.20 3.67 -25.09
N LYS A 350 -23.58 2.60 -25.80
CA LYS A 350 -23.51 2.54 -27.28
C LYS A 350 -24.47 3.52 -27.98
N ARG A 351 -25.57 3.91 -27.33
CA ARG A 351 -26.48 4.95 -27.86
C ARG A 351 -25.94 6.37 -27.71
N ARG A 352 -25.01 6.61 -26.79
CA ARG A 352 -24.42 7.95 -26.56
C ARG A 352 -23.35 8.28 -27.59
N THR A 353 -22.60 7.28 -28.06
CA THR A 353 -21.54 7.44 -29.08
C THR A 353 -22.03 7.49 -30.53
N SER A 354 -23.31 7.22 -30.80
CA SER A 354 -23.89 7.29 -32.16
C SER A 354 -24.65 8.59 -32.45
N ARG A 355 -24.62 9.56 -31.52
CA ARG A 355 -25.24 10.88 -31.64
C ARG A 355 -24.25 12.06 -31.54
N ALA A 356 -22.95 11.76 -31.51
CA ALA A 356 -21.86 12.70 -31.71
C ALA A 356 -21.20 12.39 -33.06
#